data_AF-A0A2G6DAD9-F1
#
_entry.id   AF-A0A2G6DAD9-F1
#
_cell.length_a   1.000
_cell.length_b   1.000
_cell.length_c   1.000
_cell.angle_alpha   90.00
_cell.angle_beta   90.00
_cell.angle_gamma   90.00
#
_symmetry.space_group_name_H-M   'P 1'
#
loop_
_entity.id
_entity.type
_entity.pdbx_description
1 polymer ?
#
loop_
_entity_poly.entity_id
_entity_poly.type
_entity_poly.pdbx_seq_one_letter_code
_entity_poly.pdbx_strand_id
1 'polypeptide(L)' 'PMIGYMPGHMPWKFGEKLQKLGVSFVNKKADKICHIDRKLITGASPQAANNFGKLCVEELLSHFKK' A
#
# COMPACT_ATOMS: atom_id res chain seq x y z
N PRO A 1 -7.10 -19.36 -9.25
CA PRO A 1 -5.71 -18.97 -8.90
C PRO A 1 -4.72 -19.46 -9.97
N MET A 2 -4.18 -18.58 -10.82
CA MET A 2 -3.49 -19.00 -12.05
C MET A 2 -2.25 -19.88 -11.83
N ILE A 3 -1.57 -19.72 -10.69
CA ILE A 3 -0.31 -20.41 -10.38
C ILE A 3 -0.34 -21.16 -9.03
N GLY A 4 -1.53 -21.39 -8.47
CA GLY A 4 -1.66 -22.06 -7.17
C GLY A 4 -1.21 -21.24 -5.95
N TYR A 5 -0.91 -19.95 -6.10
CA TYR A 5 -0.56 -19.07 -4.95
C TYR A 5 -1.66 -19.01 -3.88
N MET A 6 -2.92 -19.15 -4.30
CA MET A 6 -4.05 -19.31 -3.41
C MET A 6 -4.75 -20.65 -3.72
N PRO A 7 -5.35 -21.31 -2.71
CA PRO A 7 -6.11 -22.54 -2.92
C PRO A 7 -7.50 -22.30 -3.56
N GLY A 8 -7.97 -21.04 -3.62
CA GLY A 8 -9.27 -20.66 -4.16
C GLY A 8 -9.38 -19.17 -4.43
N HIS A 9 -10.53 -18.71 -4.91
CA HIS A 9 -10.80 -17.28 -5.10
C HIS A 9 -11.03 -16.59 -3.75
N MET A 10 -10.64 -15.31 -3.64
CA MET A 10 -10.99 -14.52 -2.45
C MET A 10 -12.52 -14.34 -2.36
N PRO A 11 -13.13 -14.51 -1.17
CA PRO A 11 -14.58 -14.39 -1.01
C PRO A 11 -15.11 -12.96 -1.21
N TRP A 12 -14.24 -11.95 -1.13
CA TRP A 12 -14.56 -10.55 -1.41
C TRP A 12 -13.32 -9.77 -1.81
N LYS A 13 -13.50 -8.63 -2.49
CA LYS A 13 -12.42 -7.76 -2.95
C LYS A 13 -12.34 -6.52 -2.06
N PHE A 14 -11.31 -6.45 -1.22
CA PHE A 14 -11.15 -5.32 -0.30
C PHE A 14 -10.99 -3.97 -1.00
N GLY A 15 -10.36 -3.94 -2.17
CA GLY A 15 -10.20 -2.72 -2.98
C GLY A 15 -11.53 -2.09 -3.36
N GLU A 16 -12.52 -2.88 -3.78
CA GLU A 16 -13.86 -2.39 -4.11
C GLU A 16 -14.58 -1.81 -2.88
N LYS A 17 -14.40 -2.43 -1.71
CA LYS A 17 -14.96 -1.92 -0.45
C LYS A 17 -14.33 -0.59 -0.03
N LEU A 18 -13.01 -0.46 -0.18
CA LEU A 18 -12.30 0.79 0.12
C LEU A 18 -12.71 1.92 -0.83
N GLN A 19 -12.88 1.64 -2.13
CA GLN A 19 -13.39 2.62 -3.09
C GLN A 19 -14.78 3.13 -2.72
N LYS A 20 -15.69 2.24 -2.28
CA LYS A 20 -17.03 2.63 -1.80
C LYS A 20 -17.00 3.52 -0.55
N LEU A 21 -15.94 3.45 0.24
CA LEU A 21 -15.72 4.31 1.41
C LEU A 21 -15.01 5.63 1.05
N GLY A 22 -14.75 5.88 -0.25
CA GLY A 22 -14.13 7.11 -0.75
C GLY A 22 -12.61 7.07 -0.87
N VAL A 23 -11.97 5.90 -0.75
CA VAL A 23 -10.51 5.77 -0.92
C VAL A 23 -10.16 5.71 -2.41
N SER A 24 -9.24 6.59 -2.83
CA SER A 24 -8.68 6.60 -4.19
C SER A 24 -7.43 5.73 -4.28
N PHE A 25 -7.36 4.86 -5.28
CA PHE A 25 -6.18 4.04 -5.57
C PHE A 25 -5.31 4.72 -6.64
N VAL A 26 -4.04 4.95 -6.32
CA VAL A 26 -3.08 5.58 -7.24
C VAL A 26 -2.31 4.59 -8.10
N ASN A 27 -2.22 3.32 -7.67
CA ASN A 27 -1.49 2.27 -8.40
C ASN A 27 -2.43 1.42 -9.27
N LYS A 28 -1.93 0.99 -10.43
CA LYS A 28 -2.63 0.03 -11.33
C LYS A 28 -2.03 -1.38 -11.29
N LYS A 29 -0.88 -1.55 -10.65
CA LYS A 29 -0.10 -2.80 -10.57
C LYS A 29 0.53 -2.96 -9.19
N ALA A 30 0.97 -4.18 -8.90
CA ALA A 30 1.81 -4.48 -7.74
C ALA A 30 3.27 -4.21 -8.10
N ASP A 31 3.83 -3.11 -7.59
CA ASP A 31 5.20 -2.68 -7.84
C ASP A 31 5.87 -2.19 -6.54
N LYS A 32 6.99 -1.46 -6.66
CA LYS A 32 7.79 -0.94 -5.55
C LYS A 32 7.40 0.47 -5.08
N ILE A 33 6.31 1.03 -5.61
CA ILE A 33 5.90 2.41 -5.33
C ILE A 33 5.34 2.51 -3.91
N CYS A 34 5.73 3.59 -3.22
CA CYS A 34 5.15 4.04 -1.95
C CYS A 34 4.45 5.39 -2.17
N HIS A 35 3.42 5.67 -1.39
CA HIS A 35 2.68 6.92 -1.47
C HIS A 35 2.36 7.46 -0.07
N ILE A 36 2.44 8.78 0.10
CA ILE A 36 2.07 9.50 1.32
C ILE A 36 0.88 10.40 1.01
N ASP A 37 -0.17 10.27 1.81
CA ASP A 37 -1.26 11.24 1.90
C ASP A 37 -1.37 11.71 3.35
N ARG A 38 -0.95 12.96 3.61
CA ARG A 38 -0.85 13.53 4.96
C ARG A 38 0.02 12.64 5.86
N LYS A 39 -0.58 11.93 6.83
CA LYS A 39 0.10 10.99 7.73
C LYS A 39 -0.12 9.53 7.35
N LEU A 40 -0.85 9.24 6.27
CA LEU A 40 -1.08 7.90 5.76
C LEU A 40 0.02 7.53 4.77
N ILE A 41 0.86 6.58 5.15
CA ILE A 41 1.93 6.04 4.31
C ILE A 41 1.51 4.66 3.82
N THR A 42 1.61 4.40 2.52
CA THR A 42 1.18 3.15 1.89
C THR A 42 2.25 2.60 0.92
N GLY A 43 2.23 1.29 0.69
CA GLY A 43 3.11 0.60 -0.27
C GLY A 43 2.31 -0.35 -1.16
N ALA A 44 2.67 -0.45 -2.44
CA ALA A 44 1.85 -1.15 -3.45
C ALA A 44 1.96 -2.69 -3.41
N SER A 45 3.07 -3.25 -2.92
CA SER A 45 3.32 -4.70 -2.86
C SER A 45 4.46 -5.05 -1.90
N PRO A 46 4.76 -6.34 -1.68
CA PRO A 46 5.94 -6.76 -0.93
C PRO A 46 7.25 -6.17 -1.48
N GLN A 47 7.34 -5.86 -2.78
CA GLN A 47 8.51 -5.23 -3.39
C GLN A 47 8.76 -3.80 -2.86
N ALA A 48 7.74 -3.15 -2.30
CA ALA A 48 7.85 -1.81 -1.73
C ALA A 48 8.43 -1.79 -0.32
N ALA A 49 8.57 -2.95 0.36
CA ALA A 49 8.87 -3.02 1.80
C ALA A 49 10.11 -2.21 2.24
N ASN A 50 11.22 -2.31 1.51
CA ASN A 50 12.44 -1.57 1.84
C ASN A 50 12.27 -0.05 1.67
N ASN A 51 11.64 0.39 0.58
CA ASN A 51 11.38 1.82 0.35
C ASN A 51 10.38 2.38 1.36
N PHE A 52 9.36 1.58 1.70
CA PHE A 52 8.35 1.92 2.69
C PHE A 52 8.99 2.16 4.07
N GLY A 53 9.89 1.28 4.50
CA GLY A 53 10.60 1.44 5.77
C GLY A 53 11.43 2.72 5.84
N LYS A 54 12.22 3.00 4.79
CA LYS A 54 13.00 4.24 4.68
C LYS A 54 12.11 5.48 4.74
N LEU A 55 11.02 5.47 3.97
CA LEU A 55 10.08 6.58 3.89
C LEU A 55 9.38 6.86 5.23
N CYS A 56 9.01 5.80 5.97
CA CYS A 56 8.43 5.95 7.30
C CYS A 56 9.40 6.59 8.29
N VAL A 57 10.67 6.19 8.28
CA VAL A 57 11.70 6.75 9.17
C VAL A 57 11.96 8.22 8.83
N GLU A 58 12.06 8.56 7.55
CA GLU A 58 12.24 9.94 7.08
C GLU A 58 11.10 10.84 7.54
N GLU A 59 9.84 10.43 7.33
CA GLU A 59 8.66 11.21 7.71
C GLU A 59 8.53 11.38 9.23
N LEU A 60 8.75 10.30 9.99
CA LEU A 60 8.71 10.35 11.45
C LEU A 60 9.80 11.27 12.01
N LEU A 61 11.05 11.13 11.57
CA LEU A 61 12.15 11.99 12.03
C LEU A 61 11.94 13.45 11.64
N SER A 62 11.40 13.72 10.44
CA SER A 62 11.04 15.08 9.99
C SER A 62 9.97 15.70 10.89
N HIS A 63 9.00 14.90 11.36
CA HIS A 63 7.97 15.36 12.28
C HIS A 63 8.54 15.73 13.66
N PHE A 64 9.49 14.96 14.19
CA PHE A 64 10.09 15.20 15.51
C PHE A 64 11.19 16.28 15.52
N LYS A 65 11.78 16.61 14.38
CA LYS A 65 12.82 17.65 14.25
C LYS A 65 12.25 19.06 14.06
N LYS A 66 10.92 19.20 13.90
CA LYS A 66 10.20 20.47 13.87
C LYS A 66 9.77 20.89 15.26
#